data_AF-A0A137NSP6-F1
#
_entry.id   AF-A0A137NSP6-F1
#
_cell.length_a   1.000
_cell.length_b   1.000
_cell.length_c   1.000
_cell.angle_alpha   90.00
_cell.angle_beta   90.00
_cell.angle_gamma   90.00
#
_symmetry.space_group_name_H-M   'P 1'
#
loop_
_entity.id
_entity.type
_entity.pdbx_description
1 polymer ?
#
loop_
_entity_poly.entity_id
_entity_poly.type
_entity_poly.pdbx_seq_one_letter_code
_entity_poly.pdbx_strand_id
1 'polypeptide(L)'
;MLDGNILPSHLYCGPYLKSSPKMIFLYFIHALIWVIPCWVSTYCYFVIGIKVYKKLKQMENEATASNENDQLIRIQNQKRNLIIQLVVVFNAFNLAYSPTYITLLLRYITGYIRPPFVDAILILIIEFTRAVDPIITITFQPELNYEFQAIIAKSFAKFKSYIQNLFK
;
A
#
# COMPACT_ATOMS: atom_id res chain seq x y z
N MET A 1 -9.57 16.25 -26.03
CA MET A 1 -8.97 15.40 -27.07
C MET A 1 -7.57 15.02 -26.62
N LEU A 2 -7.30 13.74 -26.36
CA LEU A 2 -5.97 13.22 -26.72
C LEU A 2 -6.06 13.11 -28.23
N ASP A 3 -5.56 14.12 -28.94
CA ASP A 3 -5.17 13.86 -30.31
C ASP A 3 -4.23 12.66 -30.25
N GLY A 4 -4.41 11.68 -31.14
CA GLY A 4 -3.46 10.58 -31.30
C GLY A 4 -2.08 11.05 -31.80
N ASN A 5 -1.77 12.33 -31.61
CA ASN A 5 -0.50 12.94 -31.90
C ASN A 5 0.41 12.68 -30.69
N ILE A 6 1.54 12.02 -30.98
CA ILE A 6 2.63 11.77 -30.05
C ILE A 6 3.00 13.12 -29.40
N LEU A 7 2.82 13.24 -28.08
CA LEU A 7 3.45 14.34 -27.34
C LEU A 7 4.97 14.14 -27.49
N PRO A 8 5.72 15.13 -27.99
CA PRO A 8 7.13 14.99 -28.38
C PRO A 8 8.04 14.64 -27.20
N SER A 9 7.52 14.63 -25.96
CA SER A 9 8.29 14.33 -24.78
C SER A 9 8.67 12.86 -24.62
N HIS A 10 8.04 11.90 -25.31
CA HIS A 10 8.32 10.45 -25.18
C HIS A 10 8.33 9.90 -23.73
N LEU A 11 7.90 10.68 -22.73
CA LEU A 11 8.00 10.35 -21.30
C LEU A 11 6.98 9.29 -20.85
N TYR A 12 6.01 8.96 -21.70
CA TYR A 12 4.90 8.07 -21.37
C TYR A 12 4.61 7.10 -22.51
N CYS A 13 4.69 5.81 -22.21
CA CYS A 13 4.21 4.75 -23.09
C CYS A 13 2.82 4.33 -22.61
N GLY A 14 1.80 4.70 -23.39
CA GLY A 14 0.42 4.31 -23.12
C GLY A 14 -0.32 3.97 -24.41
N PRO A 15 -1.49 3.33 -24.32
CA PRO A 15 -2.29 3.02 -25.49
C PRO A 15 -2.79 4.30 -26.16
N TYR A 16 -2.11 4.73 -27.22
CA TYR A 16 -2.52 5.82 -28.10
C TYR A 16 -3.59 5.30 -29.07
N LEU A 17 -4.80 5.13 -28.58
CA LEU A 17 -5.91 4.58 -29.35
C LEU A 17 -6.94 5.68 -29.64
N LYS A 18 -7.31 5.80 -30.91
CA LYS A 18 -8.29 6.77 -31.40
C LYS A 18 -9.63 6.60 -30.67
N SER A 19 -10.28 7.72 -30.31
CA SER A 19 -11.57 7.71 -29.63
C SER A 19 -12.60 6.88 -30.40
N SER A 20 -12.95 5.72 -29.85
CA SER A 20 -13.96 4.81 -30.40
C SER A 20 -14.81 4.26 -29.25
N PRO A 21 -16.07 3.83 -29.50
CA PRO A 21 -16.93 3.27 -28.47
C PRO A 21 -16.31 2.07 -27.72
N LYS A 22 -15.45 1.29 -28.39
CA LYS A 22 -14.70 0.18 -27.79
C LYS A 22 -13.68 0.64 -26.75
N MET A 23 -13.11 1.84 -26.91
CA MET A 23 -12.17 2.42 -25.95
C MET A 23 -12.86 2.87 -24.67
N ILE A 24 -14.11 3.34 -24.77
CA ILE A 24 -14.90 3.72 -23.60
C ILE A 24 -15.06 2.53 -22.66
N PHE A 25 -15.42 1.37 -23.23
CA PHE A 25 -15.53 0.12 -22.47
C PHE A 25 -14.19 -0.29 -21.82
N LEU A 26 -13.08 -0.14 -22.55
CA LEU A 26 -11.75 -0.47 -22.04
C LEU A 26 -11.32 0.44 -20.87
N TYR A 27 -11.59 1.74 -20.94
CA TYR A 27 -11.30 2.67 -19.83
C TYR A 27 -12.15 2.39 -18.59
N PHE A 28 -13.42 2.03 -18.78
CA PHE A 28 -14.31 1.64 -17.68
C PHE A 28 -13.84 0.36 -17.00
N ILE A 29 -13.49 -0.68 -17.77
CA ILE A 29 -12.88 -1.90 -17.23
C ILE A 29 -11.59 -1.56 -16.48
N HIS A 30 -10.74 -0.71 -17.06
CA HIS A 30 -9.49 -0.33 -16.42
C HIS A 30 -9.72 0.37 -15.07
N ALA A 31 -10.72 1.26 -14.97
CA ALA A 31 -11.09 1.87 -13.69
C ALA A 31 -11.55 0.83 -12.67
N LEU A 32 -12.36 -0.16 -13.07
CA LEU A 32 -12.81 -1.24 -12.19
C LEU A 32 -11.67 -2.13 -11.69
N ILE A 33 -10.69 -2.43 -12.55
CA ILE A 33 -9.48 -3.19 -12.20
C ILE A 33 -8.69 -2.50 -11.08
N TRP A 34 -8.73 -1.16 -11.00
CA TRP A 34 -8.10 -0.43 -9.91
C TRP A 34 -8.99 -0.33 -8.67
N VAL A 35 -10.27 0.00 -8.84
CA VAL A 35 -11.19 0.24 -7.72
C VAL A 35 -11.46 -1.04 -6.93
N ILE A 36 -11.77 -2.16 -7.60
CA ILE A 36 -12.21 -3.38 -6.93
C ILE A 36 -11.14 -3.92 -5.98
N PRO A 37 -9.87 -4.11 -6.39
CA PRO A 37 -8.83 -4.58 -5.47
C PRO A 37 -8.59 -3.65 -4.29
N CYS A 38 -8.65 -2.33 -4.47
CA CYS A 38 -8.48 -1.38 -3.37
C CYS A 38 -9.52 -1.59 -2.27
N TRP A 39 -10.80 -1.72 -2.63
CA TRP A 39 -11.87 -1.94 -1.66
C TRP A 39 -11.88 -3.34 -1.08
N VAL A 40 -11.58 -4.36 -1.89
CA VAL A 40 -11.46 -5.75 -1.43
C VAL A 40 -10.33 -5.89 -0.42
N SER A 41 -9.13 -5.37 -0.72
CA SER A 41 -7.99 -5.38 0.20
C SER A 41 -8.32 -4.65 1.50
N THR A 42 -8.94 -3.48 1.40
CA THR A 42 -9.38 -2.71 2.59
C THR A 42 -10.32 -3.55 3.45
N TYR A 43 -11.35 -4.15 2.86
CA TYR A 43 -12.27 -5.02 3.59
C TYR A 43 -11.54 -6.18 4.28
N CYS A 44 -10.66 -6.89 3.57
CA CYS A 44 -9.88 -7.99 4.11
C CYS A 44 -9.04 -7.56 5.32
N TYR A 45 -8.31 -6.46 5.22
CA TYR A 45 -7.50 -5.94 6.33
C TYR A 45 -8.35 -5.51 7.52
N PHE A 46 -9.50 -4.88 7.30
CA PHE A 46 -10.41 -4.53 8.39
C PHE A 46 -10.97 -5.76 9.10
N VAL A 47 -11.35 -6.82 8.37
CA VAL A 47 -11.80 -8.09 8.96
C VAL A 47 -10.71 -8.74 9.81
N ILE A 48 -9.48 -8.79 9.29
CA ILE A 48 -8.31 -9.29 10.04
C ILE A 48 -8.09 -8.42 11.28
N GLY A 49 -8.12 -7.10 11.13
CA GLY A 49 -7.95 -6.14 12.22
C GLY A 49 -8.97 -6.33 13.33
N ILE A 50 -10.25 -6.52 13.00
CA ILE A 50 -11.31 -6.80 13.98
C ILE A 50 -11.03 -8.11 14.72
N LYS A 51 -10.58 -9.16 14.01
CA LYS A 51 -10.26 -10.45 14.62
C LYS A 51 -9.08 -10.33 15.59
N VAL A 52 -8.01 -9.64 15.20
CA VAL A 52 -6.84 -9.39 16.06
C VAL A 52 -7.22 -8.53 17.25
N TYR A 53 -8.04 -7.50 17.06
CA TYR A 53 -8.51 -6.64 18.15
C TYR A 53 -9.32 -7.41 19.19
N LYS A 54 -10.22 -8.31 18.76
CA LYS A 54 -10.96 -9.20 19.69
C LYS A 54 -10.01 -10.08 20.51
N LYS A 55 -8.97 -10.64 19.88
CA LYS A 55 -7.95 -11.44 20.58
C LYS A 55 -7.15 -10.60 21.58
N LEU A 56 -6.74 -9.38 21.21
CA LEU A 56 -6.05 -8.44 22.10
C LEU A 56 -6.92 -8.06 23.31
N LYS A 57 -8.24 -7.90 23.11
CA LYS A 57 -9.18 -7.64 24.21
C LYS A 57 -9.34 -8.83 25.15
N GLN A 58 -9.32 -10.05 24.62
CA GLN A 58 -9.33 -11.25 25.46
C GLN A 58 -8.06 -11.33 26.32
N MET A 59 -6.88 -11.12 25.72
CA MET A 59 -5.61 -11.12 26.45
C MET A 59 -5.52 -10.00 27.49
N GLU A 60 -6.13 -8.85 27.23
CA GLU A 60 -6.23 -7.76 28.22
C GLU A 60 -7.04 -8.18 29.45
N ASN A 61 -8.17 -8.88 29.26
CA ASN A 61 -8.99 -9.37 30.36
C ASN A 61 -8.24 -10.41 31.20
N GLU A 62 -7.49 -11.31 30.54
CA GLU A 62 -6.67 -12.33 31.18
C GLU A 62 -5.53 -11.69 32.00
N ALA A 63 -4.81 -10.72 31.44
CA ALA A 63 -3.74 -9.99 32.13
C ALA A 63 -4.25 -9.12 33.31
N THR A 64 -5.47 -8.59 33.20
CA THR A 64 -6.12 -7.86 34.30
C THR A 64 -6.47 -8.81 35.44
N ALA A 65 -6.92 -10.03 35.13
CA ALA A 65 -7.23 -11.05 36.15
C ALA A 65 -5.97 -11.57 36.86
N SER A 66 -4.81 -11.59 36.18
CA SER A 66 -3.53 -12.03 36.75
C SER A 66 -2.68 -10.93 37.41
N ASN A 67 -3.15 -9.66 37.43
CA ASN A 67 -2.43 -8.50 37.96
C ASN A 67 -1.05 -8.24 37.31
N GLU A 68 -0.90 -8.58 36.02
CA GLU A 68 0.36 -8.41 35.29
C GLU A 68 0.42 -7.06 34.53
N ASN A 69 0.81 -5.99 35.23
CA ASN A 69 0.84 -4.63 34.69
C ASN A 69 1.72 -4.46 33.44
N ASP A 70 2.86 -5.18 33.35
CA ASP A 70 3.76 -5.09 32.19
C ASP A 70 3.14 -5.67 30.91
N GLN A 71 2.32 -6.72 31.05
CA GLN A 71 1.62 -7.31 29.91
C GLN A 71 0.53 -6.37 29.39
N LEU A 72 -0.18 -5.69 30.29
CA LEU A 72 -1.19 -4.69 29.95
C LEU A 72 -0.62 -3.55 29.09
N ILE A 73 0.55 -3.01 29.47
CA ILE A 73 1.23 -1.95 28.69
C ILE A 73 1.57 -2.44 27.27
N ARG A 74 2.07 -3.68 27.14
CA ARG A 74 2.40 -4.28 25.84
C ARG A 74 1.15 -4.46 24.97
N ILE A 75 0.05 -4.94 25.55
CA ILE A 75 -1.22 -5.13 24.84
C ILE A 75 -1.79 -3.79 24.36
N GLN A 76 -1.75 -2.74 25.18
CA GLN A 76 -2.18 -1.39 24.76
C GLN A 76 -1.36 -0.85 23.59
N ASN A 77 -0.04 -1.04 23.63
CA ASN A 77 0.84 -0.66 22.52
C ASN A 77 0.51 -1.45 21.24
N GLN A 78 0.23 -2.75 21.34
CA GLN A 78 -0.19 -3.58 20.20
C GLN A 78 -1.52 -3.10 19.61
N LYS A 79 -2.50 -2.73 20.45
CA LYS A 79 -3.77 -2.14 19.97
C LYS A 79 -3.56 -0.83 19.22
N ARG A 80 -2.69 0.05 19.73
CA ARG A 80 -2.36 1.31 19.04
C ARG A 80 -1.69 1.05 17.69
N ASN A 81 -0.71 0.14 17.65
CA ASN A 81 0.00 -0.22 16.42
C ASN A 81 -0.95 -0.81 15.38
N LEU A 82 -1.90 -1.65 15.80
CA LEU A 82 -2.94 -2.20 14.93
C LEU A 82 -3.80 -1.10 14.28
N ILE A 83 -4.22 -0.10 15.05
CA ILE A 83 -5.00 1.03 14.52
C ILE A 83 -4.18 1.81 13.49
N ILE A 84 -2.92 2.13 13.82
CA ILE A 84 -2.02 2.84 12.90
C ILE A 84 -1.85 2.06 11.60
N GLN A 85 -1.65 0.74 11.67
CA GLN A 85 -1.51 -0.12 10.50
C GLN A 85 -2.77 -0.09 9.61
N LEU A 86 -3.97 -0.22 10.20
CA LEU A 86 -5.23 -0.16 9.42
C LEU A 86 -5.42 1.21 8.75
N VAL A 87 -5.03 2.30 9.43
CA VAL A 87 -5.03 3.63 8.84
C VAL A 87 -4.05 3.70 7.67
N VAL A 88 -2.82 3.20 7.82
CA VAL A 88 -1.82 3.17 6.75
C VAL A 88 -2.31 2.37 5.55
N VAL A 89 -2.85 1.17 5.75
CA VAL A 89 -3.48 0.33 4.72
C VAL A 89 -4.55 1.13 3.98
N PHE A 90 -5.48 1.75 4.70
CA PHE A 90 -6.58 2.49 4.11
C PHE A 90 -6.08 3.65 3.24
N ASN A 91 -5.12 4.43 3.74
CA ASN A 91 -4.53 5.56 3.01
C ASN A 91 -3.75 5.09 1.78
N ALA A 92 -2.94 4.03 1.93
CA ALA A 92 -2.19 3.42 0.84
C ALA A 92 -3.13 2.93 -0.27
N PHE A 93 -4.11 2.08 0.02
CA PHE A 93 -4.92 1.48 -1.03
C PHE A 93 -6.03 2.38 -1.56
N ASN A 94 -6.62 3.25 -0.74
CA ASN A 94 -7.74 4.08 -1.21
C ASN A 94 -7.27 5.45 -1.63
N LEU A 95 -6.52 6.17 -0.79
CA LEU A 95 -6.15 7.56 -1.11
C LEU A 95 -5.08 7.62 -2.20
N ALA A 96 -4.07 6.75 -2.17
CA ALA A 96 -2.99 6.79 -3.15
C ALA A 96 -3.46 6.42 -4.57
N TYR A 97 -4.39 5.46 -4.68
CA TYR A 97 -4.95 5.03 -5.96
C TYR A 97 -6.17 5.85 -6.43
N SER A 98 -6.82 6.60 -5.52
CA SER A 98 -8.01 7.40 -5.85
C SER A 98 -7.84 8.39 -7.01
N PRO A 99 -6.76 9.18 -7.11
CA PRO A 99 -6.65 10.16 -8.18
C PRO A 99 -6.54 9.47 -9.54
N THR A 100 -6.00 8.24 -9.57
CA THR A 100 -5.90 7.42 -10.77
C THR A 100 -7.26 7.09 -11.35
N TYR A 101 -8.10 6.37 -10.61
CA TYR A 101 -9.40 6.00 -11.15
C TYR A 101 -10.38 7.20 -11.23
N ILE A 102 -10.31 8.19 -10.33
CA ILE A 102 -11.18 9.38 -10.38
C ILE A 102 -10.94 10.17 -11.65
N THR A 103 -9.68 10.49 -11.98
CA THR A 103 -9.42 11.29 -13.19
C THR A 103 -9.60 10.48 -14.48
N LEU A 104 -9.50 9.14 -14.43
CA LEU A 104 -9.93 8.28 -15.54
C LEU A 104 -11.45 8.43 -15.77
N LEU A 105 -12.24 8.45 -14.69
CA LEU A 105 -13.69 8.72 -14.76
C LEU A 105 -13.99 10.16 -15.20
N LEU A 106 -13.27 11.18 -14.69
CA LEU A 106 -13.45 12.56 -15.12
C LEU A 106 -13.09 12.74 -16.60
N ARG A 107 -12.04 12.06 -17.08
CA ARG A 107 -11.71 12.04 -18.51
C ARG A 107 -12.87 11.50 -19.34
N TYR A 108 -13.61 10.52 -18.81
CA TYR A 108 -14.81 9.98 -19.45
C TYR A 108 -16.02 10.93 -19.39
N ILE A 109 -16.35 11.47 -18.21
CA ILE A 109 -17.57 12.26 -18.00
C ILE A 109 -17.46 13.66 -18.59
N THR A 110 -16.32 14.32 -18.38
CA THR A 110 -16.16 15.76 -18.69
C THR A 110 -15.10 16.02 -19.76
N GLY A 111 -14.42 14.98 -20.26
CA GLY A 111 -13.31 15.15 -21.19
C GLY A 111 -12.03 15.68 -20.53
N TYR A 112 -11.91 15.59 -19.20
CA TYR A 112 -10.76 16.06 -18.44
C TYR A 112 -9.43 15.56 -19.03
N ILE A 113 -8.53 16.50 -19.32
CA ILE A 113 -7.17 16.22 -19.79
C ILE A 113 -6.24 16.39 -18.61
N ARG A 114 -5.70 15.27 -18.14
CA ARG A 114 -4.68 15.24 -17.10
C ARG A 114 -3.33 15.70 -17.67
N PRO A 115 -2.61 16.64 -17.02
CA PRO A 115 -1.26 17.04 -17.42
C PRO A 115 -0.23 15.92 -17.22
N PRO A 116 0.82 15.81 -18.08
CA PRO A 116 1.86 14.78 -17.95
C PRO A 116 2.61 14.77 -16.61
N PHE A 117 2.78 15.95 -16.00
CA PHE A 117 3.38 16.07 -14.66
C PHE A 117 2.55 15.37 -13.57
N VAL A 118 1.22 15.47 -13.66
CA VAL A 118 0.31 14.81 -12.74
C VAL A 118 0.35 13.30 -12.95
N ASP A 119 0.46 12.82 -14.19
CA ASP A 119 0.67 11.39 -14.47
C ASP A 119 1.95 10.86 -13.82
N ALA A 120 3.07 11.59 -13.93
CA ALA A 120 4.34 11.18 -13.32
C ALA A 120 4.25 11.08 -11.80
N ILE A 121 3.62 12.06 -11.13
CA ILE A 121 3.40 12.03 -9.67
C ILE A 121 2.56 10.81 -9.27
N LEU A 122 1.49 10.53 -10.01
CA LEU A 122 0.59 9.43 -9.65
C LEU A 122 1.22 8.06 -9.86
N ILE A 123 2.03 7.90 -10.91
CA ILE A 123 2.84 6.69 -11.09
C ILE A 123 3.82 6.54 -9.92
N LEU A 124 4.52 7.60 -9.54
CA LEU A 124 5.46 7.56 -8.42
C LEU A 124 4.77 7.16 -7.10
N ILE A 125 3.59 7.74 -6.83
CA ILE A 125 2.77 7.40 -5.66
C ILE A 125 2.36 5.92 -5.68
N ILE A 126 1.90 5.41 -6.82
CA ILE A 126 1.51 3.99 -6.98
C ILE A 126 2.71 3.08 -6.72
N GLU A 127 3.85 3.35 -7.34
CA GLU A 127 5.06 2.55 -7.17
C GLU A 127 5.53 2.55 -5.72
N PHE A 128 5.48 3.70 -5.04
CA PHE A 128 5.79 3.78 -3.61
C PHE A 128 4.80 2.98 -2.75
N THR A 129 3.52 3.00 -3.12
CA THR A 129 2.47 2.29 -2.37
C THR A 129 2.65 0.77 -2.42
N ARG A 130 3.26 0.22 -3.48
CA ARG A 130 3.59 -1.23 -3.56
C ARG A 130 4.56 -1.68 -2.47
N ALA A 131 5.38 -0.80 -1.93
CA ALA A 131 6.30 -1.13 -0.83
C ALA A 131 5.58 -1.28 0.52
N VAL A 132 4.34 -0.80 0.64
CA VAL A 132 3.57 -0.81 1.88
C VAL A 132 3.09 -2.21 2.24
N ASP A 133 2.76 -3.04 1.24
CA ASP A 133 2.28 -4.42 1.41
C ASP A 133 3.24 -5.32 2.21
N PRO A 134 4.54 -5.44 1.85
CA PRO A 134 5.51 -6.19 2.65
C PRO A 134 5.71 -5.63 4.05
N ILE A 135 5.71 -4.30 4.22
CA ILE A 135 5.89 -3.65 5.54
C ILE A 135 4.74 -4.00 6.47
N ILE A 136 3.50 -3.91 5.96
CA ILE A 136 2.31 -4.32 6.69
C ILE A 136 2.43 -5.79 7.07
N THR A 137 2.76 -6.67 6.11
CA THR A 137 2.85 -8.11 6.33
C THR A 137 3.86 -8.47 7.43
N ILE A 138 5.09 -7.94 7.35
CA ILE A 138 6.14 -8.17 8.36
C ILE A 138 5.71 -7.64 9.73
N THR A 139 5.01 -6.51 9.78
CA THR A 139 4.57 -5.94 11.07
C THR A 139 3.34 -6.63 11.65
N PHE A 140 2.51 -7.30 10.85
CA PHE A 140 1.35 -8.07 11.29
C PHE A 140 1.69 -9.50 11.74
N GLN A 141 2.81 -10.06 11.27
CA GLN A 141 3.22 -11.42 11.55
C GLN A 141 4.49 -11.41 12.40
N PRO A 142 4.37 -11.54 13.74
CA PRO A 142 5.51 -11.50 14.65
C PRO A 142 6.60 -12.50 14.27
N GLU A 143 6.21 -13.69 13.82
CA GLU A 143 7.12 -14.75 13.38
C GLU A 143 8.00 -14.26 12.21
N LEU A 144 7.38 -13.64 11.20
CA LEU A 144 8.10 -13.05 10.07
C LEU A 144 8.96 -11.86 10.49
N ASN A 145 8.51 -11.04 11.44
CA ASN A 145 9.30 -9.92 11.94
C ASN A 145 10.61 -10.40 12.58
N TYR A 146 10.57 -11.44 13.39
CA TYR A 146 11.78 -12.01 14.01
C TYR A 146 12.73 -12.59 12.97
N GLU A 147 12.22 -13.34 11.99
CA GLU A 147 13.03 -13.87 10.89
C GLU A 147 13.67 -12.75 10.07
N PHE A 148 12.89 -11.72 9.72
CA PHE A 148 13.35 -10.57 8.97
C PHE A 148 14.44 -9.79 9.71
N GLN A 149 14.28 -9.56 11.02
CA GLN A 149 15.32 -8.95 11.85
C GLN A 149 16.61 -9.76 11.88
N ALA A 150 16.52 -11.10 11.96
CA ALA A 150 17.68 -11.97 11.90
C ALA A 150 18.41 -11.88 10.54
N ILE A 151 17.66 -11.84 9.43
CA ILE A 151 18.21 -11.66 8.08
C ILE A 151 18.92 -10.32 7.95
N ILE A 152 18.31 -9.23 8.44
CA ILE A 152 18.89 -7.89 8.43
C ILE A 152 20.18 -7.85 9.25
N ALA A 153 20.16 -8.36 10.48
CA ALA A 153 21.34 -8.37 11.36
C ALA A 153 22.50 -9.15 10.72
N LYS A 154 22.22 -10.31 10.13
CA LYS A 154 23.21 -11.11 9.40
C LYS A 154 23.75 -10.38 8.17
N SER A 155 22.89 -9.70 7.42
CA SER A 155 23.29 -8.92 6.24
C SER A 155 24.20 -7.75 6.62
N PHE A 156 23.86 -7.01 7.68
CA PHE A 156 24.71 -5.93 8.20
C PHE A 156 26.05 -6.43 8.71
N ALA A 157 26.08 -7.57 9.42
CA ALA A 157 27.33 -8.17 9.88
C ALA A 157 28.24 -8.56 8.70
N LYS A 158 27.68 -9.17 7.64
CA LYS A 158 28.41 -9.49 6.41
C LYS A 158 28.90 -8.24 5.70
N PHE A 159 28.06 -7.22 5.56
CA PHE A 159 28.43 -5.96 4.92
C PHE A 159 29.56 -5.25 5.66
N LYS A 160 29.48 -5.19 7.00
CA LYS A 160 30.53 -4.63 7.85
C LYS A 160 31.85 -5.39 7.68
N SER A 161 31.81 -6.73 7.67
CA SER A 161 33.00 -7.55 7.42
C SER A 161 33.57 -7.33 6.01
N TYR A 162 32.71 -7.20 4.99
CA TYR A 162 33.13 -6.92 3.62
C TYR A 162 33.82 -5.56 3.50
N ILE A 163 33.25 -4.50 4.10
CA ILE A 163 33.87 -3.18 4.15
C ILE A 163 35.23 -3.24 4.86
N GLN A 164 35.31 -3.90 6.03
CA GLN A 164 36.58 -4.04 6.76
C GLN A 164 37.67 -4.76 5.97
N ASN A 165 37.30 -5.71 5.11
CA ASN A 165 38.23 -6.43 4.24
C ASN A 165 38.63 -5.63 2.99
N LEU A 166 37.80 -4.68 2.55
CA LEU A 166 38.10 -3.79 1.41
C LEU A 166 39.09 -2.67 1.76
N PHE A 167 39.09 -2.23 3.02
CA PHE A 167 39.98 -1.18 3.53
C PHE A 167 41.19 -1.72 4.30
N LYS A 168 41.52 -3.01 4.09
CA LYS A 168 42.73 -3.67 4.56
C LYS A 168 43.64 -3.96 3.37
#